data_AF-A0A0H5SJR1-F1
#
_entry.id   AF-A0A0H5SJR1-F1
#
_cell.length_a   1.000
_cell.length_b   1.000
_cell.length_c   1.000
_cell.angle_alpha   90.00
_cell.angle_beta   90.00
_cell.angle_gamma   90.00
#
_symmetry.space_group_name_H-M   'P 1'
#
loop_
_entity.id
_entity.type
_entity.pdbx_description
1 polymer ?
#
loop_
_entity_poly.entity_id
_entity_poly.type
_entity_poly.pdbx_seq_one_letter_code
_entity_poly.pdbx_strand_id
1 'polypeptide(L)'
;MKVNIYYGGRGLIEDPTLYIIGKLTEVLEELRVNVTRYNLFEEKNSLALLPKTLKEADGVILATTVEWIGIGGYMQQFLDACWLYGDKEKLEKLYMLPVVTTGTYGEREATLFLIQAWEMLGGIPYSGLSAYVEDNVEFEMNSEYAKLIEKKAESFYRVINQKRVMLPASNMVLRQSLMKSNSIVLTPQESEQLSMYVSDDEYVRKQKQDIEELTQLYKNMLSNSDGDTGQEFIRNLNENFRPIDDFKASYNIILSDVNRNLIIEVDGKQLKCYYGDKPDADVIAKTTREVMNKLVLGRVTFQGAFMSGELTAKGNFKTLRTFDQIFQFNVL
;
A
#
# COMPACT_ATOMS: atom_id res chain seq x y z
N MET A 1 10.57 -17.42 -35.43
CA MET A 1 9.37 -17.09 -34.64
C MET A 1 9.74 -17.19 -33.18
N LYS A 2 9.33 -16.24 -32.34
CA LYS A 2 9.59 -16.25 -30.89
C LYS A 2 8.29 -16.31 -30.11
N VAL A 3 8.22 -17.22 -29.14
CA VAL A 3 7.07 -17.36 -28.25
C VAL A 3 7.52 -17.21 -26.81
N ASN A 4 6.92 -16.26 -26.09
CA ASN A 4 7.18 -16.08 -24.67
C ASN A 4 6.10 -16.78 -23.85
N ILE A 5 6.49 -17.53 -22.83
CA ILE A 5 5.56 -18.15 -21.89
C ILE A 5 5.66 -17.40 -20.57
N TYR A 6 4.55 -16.83 -20.10
CA TYR A 6 4.46 -16.23 -18.77
C TYR A 6 3.69 -17.19 -17.88
N TYR A 7 4.37 -17.72 -16.86
CA TYR A 7 3.80 -18.68 -15.93
C TYR A 7 3.47 -18.00 -14.60
N GLY A 8 2.18 -17.92 -14.29
CA GLY A 8 1.61 -17.27 -13.11
C GLY A 8 1.34 -18.18 -11.92
N GLY A 9 1.65 -19.48 -12.02
CA GLY A 9 1.57 -20.41 -10.90
C GLY A 9 2.68 -20.19 -9.86
N ARG A 10 2.64 -20.96 -8.77
CA ARG A 10 3.61 -20.82 -7.65
C ARG A 10 4.92 -21.59 -7.83
N GLY A 11 5.06 -22.33 -8.93
CA GLY A 11 6.25 -23.17 -9.17
C GLY A 11 6.28 -24.44 -8.34
N LEU A 12 5.12 -24.93 -7.88
CA LEU A 12 5.02 -26.26 -7.28
C LEU A 12 5.41 -27.32 -8.31
N ILE A 13 6.20 -28.30 -7.91
CA ILE A 13 6.68 -29.37 -8.81
C ILE A 13 5.50 -30.15 -9.41
N GLU A 14 4.47 -30.36 -8.60
CA GLU A 14 3.24 -31.06 -8.95
C GLU A 14 2.18 -30.13 -9.57
N ASP A 15 2.58 -29.03 -10.20
CA ASP A 15 1.64 -28.16 -10.90
C ASP A 15 1.38 -28.69 -12.33
N PRO A 16 0.16 -29.14 -12.66
CA PRO A 16 -0.15 -29.72 -13.97
C PRO A 16 -0.03 -28.72 -15.13
N THR A 17 -0.09 -27.41 -14.85
CA THR A 17 0.19 -26.38 -15.86
C THR A 17 1.63 -26.49 -16.37
N LEU A 18 2.59 -26.89 -15.53
CA LEU A 18 3.99 -27.06 -15.93
C LEU A 18 4.15 -28.17 -16.96
N TYR A 19 3.42 -29.28 -16.80
CA TYR A 19 3.41 -30.36 -17.79
C TYR A 19 2.89 -29.87 -19.14
N ILE A 20 1.77 -29.15 -19.16
CA ILE A 20 1.20 -28.61 -20.39
C ILE A 20 2.18 -27.64 -21.06
N ILE A 21 2.76 -26.70 -20.30
CA ILE A 21 3.79 -25.78 -20.81
C ILE A 21 4.98 -26.54 -21.37
N GLY A 22 5.44 -27.59 -20.68
CA GLY A 22 6.56 -28.43 -21.11
C GLY A 22 6.27 -29.07 -22.47
N LYS A 23 5.10 -29.67 -22.62
CA LYS A 23 4.67 -30.27 -23.90
C LYS A 23 4.46 -29.25 -25.02
N LEU A 24 3.89 -28.09 -24.71
CA LEU A 24 3.80 -26.99 -25.69
C LEU A 24 5.20 -26.53 -26.14
N THR A 25 6.14 -26.46 -25.20
CA THR A 25 7.53 -26.03 -25.47
C THR A 25 8.23 -27.05 -26.38
N GLU A 26 8.16 -28.34 -26.06
CA GLU A 26 8.73 -29.44 -26.86
C GLU A 26 8.29 -29.34 -28.34
N VAL A 27 6.98 -29.27 -28.59
CA VAL A 27 6.43 -29.21 -29.95
C VAL A 27 6.81 -27.92 -30.67
N LEU A 28 6.81 -26.78 -29.97
CA LEU A 28 7.17 -25.50 -30.57
C LEU A 28 8.67 -25.46 -30.94
N GLU A 29 9.54 -25.99 -30.09
CA GLU A 29 10.98 -26.08 -30.36
C GLU A 29 11.29 -27.02 -31.53
N GLU A 30 10.58 -28.15 -31.64
CA GLU A 30 10.66 -29.05 -32.81
C GLU A 30 10.29 -28.32 -34.12
N LEU A 31 9.33 -27.40 -34.07
CA LEU A 31 8.93 -26.54 -35.18
C LEU A 31 9.88 -25.33 -35.38
N ARG A 32 11.05 -25.32 -34.73
CA ARG A 32 12.09 -24.27 -34.78
C ARG A 32 11.60 -22.91 -34.27
N VAL A 33 10.71 -22.90 -33.29
CA VAL A 33 10.30 -21.70 -32.55
C VAL A 33 11.25 -21.49 -31.38
N ASN A 34 11.70 -20.26 -31.18
CA ASN A 34 12.43 -19.91 -29.97
C ASN A 34 11.43 -19.67 -28.84
N VAL A 35 11.43 -20.53 -27.83
CA VAL A 35 10.53 -20.44 -26.68
C VAL A 35 11.29 -19.89 -25.49
N THR A 36 10.76 -18.85 -24.84
CA THR A 36 11.36 -18.29 -23.61
C THR A 36 10.31 -18.27 -22.50
N ARG A 37 10.58 -18.98 -21.40
CA ARG A 37 9.68 -19.05 -20.24
C ARG A 37 10.11 -18.06 -19.16
N TYR A 38 9.15 -17.30 -18.67
CA TYR A 38 9.26 -16.36 -17.55
C TYR A 38 8.37 -16.85 -16.41
N ASN A 39 9.00 -17.19 -15.29
CA ASN A 39 8.31 -17.55 -14.06
C ASN A 39 7.97 -16.27 -13.29
N LEU A 40 6.70 -15.88 -13.28
CA LEU A 40 6.30 -14.60 -12.68
C LEU A 40 6.54 -14.55 -11.16
N PHE A 41 6.55 -15.71 -10.50
CA PHE A 41 6.86 -15.80 -9.07
C PHE A 41 8.35 -15.57 -8.75
N GLU A 42 9.26 -15.71 -9.72
CA GLU A 42 10.70 -15.44 -9.56
C GLU A 42 11.00 -13.96 -9.84
N GLU A 43 10.22 -13.34 -10.73
CA GLU A 43 10.43 -11.98 -11.25
C GLU A 43 9.69 -10.89 -10.45
N LYS A 44 9.37 -11.11 -9.17
CA LYS A 44 8.42 -10.26 -8.40
C LYS A 44 8.73 -8.76 -8.46
N ASN A 45 10.01 -8.38 -8.35
CA ASN A 45 10.44 -6.97 -8.36
C ASN A 45 10.65 -6.43 -9.79
N SER A 46 10.72 -7.33 -10.77
CA SER A 46 10.97 -7.05 -12.19
C SER A 46 9.71 -7.21 -13.06
N LEU A 47 8.54 -7.48 -12.48
CA LEU A 47 7.29 -7.66 -13.25
C LEU A 47 6.97 -6.44 -14.13
N ALA A 48 7.26 -5.22 -13.65
CA ALA A 48 7.07 -4.00 -14.42
C ALA A 48 7.97 -3.94 -15.67
N LEU A 49 9.11 -4.65 -15.67
CA LEU A 49 10.04 -4.72 -16.80
C LEU A 49 9.67 -5.79 -17.81
N LEU A 50 8.92 -6.83 -17.44
CA LEU A 50 8.58 -7.93 -18.34
C LEU A 50 7.86 -7.51 -19.64
N PRO A 51 7.00 -6.48 -19.68
CA PRO A 51 6.40 -6.01 -20.93
C PRO A 51 7.42 -5.70 -22.03
N LYS A 52 8.66 -5.31 -21.71
CA LYS A 52 9.72 -5.08 -22.72
C LYS A 52 10.05 -6.33 -23.53
N THR A 53 9.90 -7.51 -22.92
CA THR A 53 10.17 -8.81 -23.57
C THR A 53 9.16 -9.13 -24.67
N LEU A 54 7.99 -8.48 -24.68
CA LEU A 54 6.96 -8.63 -25.72
C LEU A 54 7.37 -8.04 -27.06
N LYS A 55 8.31 -7.08 -27.09
CA LYS A 55 8.77 -6.41 -28.33
C LYS A 55 9.30 -7.42 -29.36
N GLU A 56 10.01 -8.43 -28.89
CA GLU A 56 10.62 -9.46 -29.74
C GLU A 56 9.74 -10.68 -29.97
N ALA A 57 8.62 -10.82 -29.24
CA ALA A 57 7.73 -11.96 -29.35
C ALA A 57 6.84 -11.87 -30.60
N ASP A 58 6.47 -13.02 -31.16
CA ASP A 58 5.42 -13.16 -32.17
C ASP A 58 4.14 -13.78 -31.56
N GLY A 59 4.32 -14.57 -30.51
CA GLY A 59 3.24 -15.16 -29.73
C GLY A 59 3.55 -15.18 -28.24
N VAL A 60 2.50 -15.27 -27.44
CA VAL A 60 2.55 -15.33 -25.99
C VAL A 60 1.71 -16.50 -25.49
N ILE A 61 2.18 -17.22 -24.48
CA ILE A 61 1.40 -18.20 -23.74
C ILE A 61 1.23 -17.66 -22.33
N LEU A 62 -0.02 -17.40 -21.92
CA LEU A 62 -0.33 -17.02 -20.55
C LEU A 62 -0.81 -18.27 -19.82
N ALA A 63 0.02 -18.76 -18.91
CA ALA A 63 -0.22 -20.01 -18.23
C ALA A 63 -0.40 -19.80 -16.72
N THR A 64 -1.51 -20.27 -16.15
CA THR A 64 -1.77 -20.13 -14.70
C THR A 64 -2.53 -21.32 -14.13
N THR A 65 -2.44 -21.47 -12.82
CA THR A 65 -3.12 -22.53 -12.07
C THR A 65 -4.07 -21.87 -11.09
N VAL A 66 -5.35 -22.21 -11.19
CA VAL A 66 -6.39 -21.68 -10.30
C VAL A 66 -6.39 -22.49 -9.02
N GLU A 67 -5.89 -21.89 -7.94
CA GLU A 67 -5.90 -22.50 -6.61
C GLU A 67 -7.15 -22.13 -5.79
N TRP A 68 -7.68 -20.92 -6.01
CA TRP A 68 -8.88 -20.43 -5.33
C TRP A 68 -9.89 -19.85 -6.31
N ILE A 69 -9.59 -18.68 -6.88
CA ILE A 69 -10.42 -18.03 -7.88
C ILE A 69 -9.59 -17.08 -8.75
N GLY A 70 -9.93 -17.01 -10.03
CA GLY A 70 -9.29 -16.12 -10.98
C GLY A 70 -7.87 -16.54 -11.36
N ILE A 71 -7.15 -15.63 -11.99
CA ILE A 71 -5.89 -15.91 -12.70
C ILE A 71 -4.63 -15.86 -11.81
N GLY A 72 -4.78 -15.54 -10.52
CA GLY A 72 -3.68 -15.35 -9.58
C GLY A 72 -3.04 -13.96 -9.62
N GLY A 73 -2.44 -13.56 -8.50
CA GLY A 73 -1.91 -12.20 -8.32
C GLY A 73 -0.73 -11.86 -9.23
N TYR A 74 0.19 -12.80 -9.45
CA TYR A 74 1.35 -12.55 -10.33
C TYR A 74 0.93 -12.34 -11.79
N MET A 75 -0.01 -13.16 -12.29
CA MET A 75 -0.54 -12.98 -13.64
C MET A 75 -1.31 -11.66 -13.77
N GLN A 76 -2.10 -11.29 -12.76
CA GLN A 76 -2.79 -9.99 -12.73
C GLN A 76 -1.78 -8.83 -12.77
N GLN A 77 -0.75 -8.85 -11.93
CA GLN A 77 0.30 -7.82 -11.91
C GLN A 77 1.05 -7.72 -13.24
N PHE A 78 1.31 -8.85 -13.90
CA PHE A 78 1.91 -8.85 -15.23
C PHE A 78 0.99 -8.21 -16.29
N LEU A 79 -0.31 -8.50 -16.26
CA LEU A 79 -1.29 -7.88 -17.16
C LEU A 79 -1.44 -6.37 -16.90
N ASP A 80 -1.44 -5.96 -15.63
CA ASP A 80 -1.44 -4.54 -15.23
C ASP A 80 -0.16 -3.84 -15.71
N ALA A 81 0.99 -4.49 -15.61
CA ALA A 81 2.25 -3.99 -16.17
C ALA A 81 2.18 -3.88 -17.71
N CYS A 82 1.57 -4.84 -18.41
CA CYS A 82 1.34 -4.74 -19.85
C CYS A 82 0.37 -3.61 -20.21
N TRP A 83 -0.59 -3.32 -19.35
CA TRP A 83 -1.51 -2.20 -19.52
C TRP A 83 -0.78 -0.86 -19.44
N LEU A 84 0.08 -0.70 -18.42
CA LEU A 84 0.80 0.54 -18.15
C LEU A 84 2.02 0.74 -19.06
N TYR A 85 2.80 -0.33 -19.27
CA TYR A 85 4.13 -0.27 -19.87
C TYR A 85 4.26 -0.97 -21.23
N GLY A 86 3.22 -1.71 -21.64
CA GLY A 86 3.23 -2.44 -22.89
C GLY A 86 3.11 -1.54 -24.12
N ASP A 87 3.95 -1.77 -25.11
CA ASP A 87 3.86 -1.15 -26.44
C ASP A 87 2.57 -1.60 -27.14
N LYS A 88 1.63 -0.67 -27.30
CA LYS A 88 0.30 -0.95 -27.87
C LYS A 88 0.36 -1.35 -29.35
N GLU A 89 1.27 -0.78 -30.13
CA GLU A 89 1.41 -1.13 -31.56
C GLU A 89 1.93 -2.55 -31.73
N LYS A 90 2.80 -2.98 -30.82
CA LYS A 90 3.28 -4.36 -30.79
C LYS A 90 2.19 -5.32 -30.32
N LEU A 91 1.45 -4.97 -29.26
CA LEU A 91 0.37 -5.79 -28.72
C LEU A 91 -0.67 -6.15 -29.77
N GLU A 92 -1.05 -5.20 -30.64
CA GLU A 92 -2.02 -5.42 -31.73
C GLU A 92 -1.63 -6.52 -32.74
N LYS A 93 -0.36 -6.92 -32.76
CA LYS A 93 0.17 -7.96 -33.65
C LYS A 93 0.50 -9.26 -32.89
N LEU A 94 0.33 -9.29 -31.57
CA LEU A 94 0.72 -10.42 -30.72
C LEU A 94 -0.44 -11.37 -30.50
N TYR A 95 -0.21 -12.64 -30.85
CA TYR A 95 -1.14 -13.73 -30.57
C TYR A 95 -0.94 -14.26 -29.15
N MET A 96 -2.03 -14.60 -28.46
CA MET A 96 -1.97 -15.16 -27.11
C MET A 96 -2.74 -16.46 -26.99
N LEU A 97 -2.10 -17.48 -26.42
CA LEU A 97 -2.72 -18.75 -26.04
C LEU A 97 -2.87 -18.81 -24.51
N PRO A 98 -4.09 -18.83 -23.97
CA PRO A 98 -4.29 -19.02 -22.55
C PRO A 98 -4.21 -20.52 -22.21
N VAL A 99 -3.52 -20.84 -21.12
CA VAL A 99 -3.41 -22.19 -20.56
C VAL A 99 -3.79 -22.10 -19.09
N VAL A 100 -4.85 -22.78 -18.70
CA VAL A 100 -5.33 -22.73 -17.32
C VAL A 100 -5.61 -24.14 -16.80
N THR A 101 -5.09 -24.46 -15.63
CA THR A 101 -5.46 -25.69 -14.93
C THR A 101 -6.03 -25.38 -13.55
N THR A 102 -6.73 -26.35 -12.96
CA THR A 102 -7.22 -26.29 -11.58
C THR A 102 -7.30 -27.70 -11.01
N GLY A 103 -7.04 -27.83 -9.71
CA GLY A 103 -7.37 -29.04 -8.95
C GLY A 103 -8.79 -29.01 -8.36
N THR A 104 -9.56 -27.95 -8.61
CA THR A 104 -10.91 -27.76 -8.07
C THR A 104 -11.88 -27.26 -9.15
N TYR A 105 -12.06 -25.95 -9.27
CA TYR A 105 -12.98 -25.29 -10.21
C TYR A 105 -12.41 -23.91 -10.61
N GLY A 106 -12.98 -23.30 -11.66
CA GLY A 106 -12.73 -21.92 -12.04
C GLY A 106 -11.81 -21.73 -13.25
N GLU A 107 -11.35 -22.82 -13.86
CA GLU A 107 -10.44 -22.80 -15.00
C GLU A 107 -11.06 -22.17 -16.24
N ARG A 108 -12.38 -22.32 -16.43
CA ARG A 108 -13.11 -21.75 -17.56
C ARG A 108 -13.23 -20.23 -17.43
N GLU A 109 -13.59 -19.76 -16.24
CA GLU A 109 -13.73 -18.35 -15.90
C GLU A 109 -12.38 -17.64 -15.98
N ALA A 110 -11.32 -18.26 -15.45
CA ALA A 110 -9.96 -17.73 -15.56
C ALA A 110 -9.47 -17.70 -17.02
N THR A 111 -9.77 -18.72 -17.83
CA THR A 111 -9.44 -18.72 -19.26
C THR A 111 -10.14 -17.57 -19.99
N LEU A 112 -11.44 -17.39 -19.73
CA LEU A 112 -12.21 -16.28 -20.31
C LEU A 112 -11.65 -14.92 -19.87
N PHE A 113 -11.25 -14.80 -18.60
CA PHE A 113 -10.65 -13.58 -18.08
C PHE A 113 -9.34 -13.25 -18.80
N LEU A 114 -8.44 -14.23 -19.01
CA LEU A 114 -7.20 -14.01 -19.76
C LEU A 114 -7.46 -13.55 -21.20
N ILE A 115 -8.46 -14.14 -21.87
CA ILE A 115 -8.88 -13.75 -23.22
C ILE A 115 -9.33 -12.28 -23.21
N GLN A 116 -10.26 -11.93 -22.32
CA GLN A 116 -10.82 -10.58 -22.22
C GLN A 116 -9.76 -9.54 -21.88
N ALA A 117 -8.85 -9.86 -20.96
CA ALA A 117 -7.75 -8.99 -20.57
C ALA A 117 -6.80 -8.73 -21.76
N TRP A 118 -6.46 -9.77 -22.52
CA TRP A 118 -5.58 -9.63 -23.67
C TRP A 118 -6.23 -8.85 -24.82
N GLU A 119 -7.51 -9.07 -25.08
CA GLU A 119 -8.29 -8.25 -26.03
C GLU A 119 -8.33 -6.78 -25.62
N MET A 120 -8.50 -6.51 -24.32
CA MET A 120 -8.48 -5.15 -23.77
C MET A 120 -7.10 -4.50 -23.89
N LEU A 121 -6.02 -5.27 -23.75
CA LEU A 121 -4.65 -4.81 -24.04
C LEU A 121 -4.44 -4.48 -25.52
N GLY A 122 -5.28 -5.03 -26.40
CA GLY A 122 -5.25 -4.85 -27.85
C GLY A 122 -4.72 -6.05 -28.63
N GLY A 123 -4.32 -7.13 -27.95
CA GLY A 123 -3.76 -8.30 -28.61
C GLY A 123 -4.80 -9.28 -29.16
N ILE A 124 -4.30 -10.33 -29.83
CA ILE A 124 -5.12 -11.28 -30.57
C ILE A 124 -5.22 -12.60 -29.78
N PRO A 125 -6.30 -12.86 -29.03
CA PRO A 125 -6.43 -14.13 -28.32
C PRO A 125 -6.67 -15.27 -29.31
N TYR A 126 -6.14 -16.44 -28.98
CA TYR A 126 -6.47 -17.70 -29.60
C TYR A 126 -7.20 -18.58 -28.58
N SER A 127 -7.98 -19.55 -29.09
CA SER A 127 -8.64 -20.52 -28.22
C SER A 127 -7.61 -21.21 -27.32
N GLY A 128 -7.83 -21.20 -26.01
CA GLY A 128 -6.88 -21.74 -25.02
C GLY A 128 -6.97 -23.25 -24.77
N LEU A 129 -6.28 -23.67 -23.71
CA LEU A 129 -6.42 -24.95 -23.02
C LEU A 129 -6.90 -24.68 -21.59
N SER A 130 -7.92 -25.41 -21.16
CA SER A 130 -8.46 -25.34 -19.80
C SER A 130 -8.70 -26.75 -19.29
N ALA A 131 -8.15 -27.14 -18.14
CA ALA A 131 -8.28 -28.50 -17.63
C ALA A 131 -8.48 -28.55 -16.10
N TYR A 132 -9.40 -29.39 -15.66
CA TYR A 132 -9.45 -29.88 -14.28
C TYR A 132 -8.53 -31.09 -14.17
N VAL A 133 -7.64 -31.08 -13.18
CA VAL A 133 -6.66 -32.14 -12.94
C VAL A 133 -6.69 -32.53 -11.47
N GLU A 134 -7.27 -33.71 -11.18
CA GLU A 134 -7.33 -34.28 -9.84
C GLU A 134 -6.08 -35.08 -9.50
N ASP A 135 -5.62 -35.93 -10.44
CA ASP A 135 -4.40 -36.72 -10.33
C ASP A 135 -3.43 -36.31 -11.44
N ASN A 136 -2.31 -35.70 -11.04
CA ASN A 136 -1.26 -35.25 -11.95
C ASN A 136 -0.61 -36.43 -12.70
N VAL A 137 -0.38 -37.56 -12.04
CA VAL A 137 0.30 -38.71 -12.66
C VAL A 137 -0.57 -39.32 -13.74
N GLU A 138 -1.87 -39.48 -13.47
CA GLU A 138 -2.81 -39.97 -14.49
C GLU A 138 -2.88 -39.00 -15.68
N PHE A 139 -2.93 -37.70 -15.41
CA PHE A 139 -2.99 -36.67 -16.44
C PHE A 139 -1.74 -36.69 -17.34
N GLU A 140 -0.56 -36.79 -16.76
CA GLU A 140 0.72 -36.82 -17.50
C GLU A 140 0.91 -38.10 -18.32
N MET A 141 0.43 -39.24 -17.81
CA MET A 141 0.55 -40.55 -18.46
C MET A 141 -0.50 -40.78 -19.56
N ASN A 142 -1.52 -39.93 -19.64
CA ASN A 142 -2.58 -40.08 -20.62
C ASN A 142 -2.16 -39.60 -22.02
N SER A 143 -1.89 -40.56 -22.90
CA SER A 143 -1.47 -40.29 -24.28
C SER A 143 -2.48 -39.51 -25.14
N GLU A 144 -3.78 -39.56 -24.82
CA GLU A 144 -4.80 -38.80 -25.54
C GLU A 144 -4.71 -37.31 -25.18
N TYR A 145 -4.49 -36.99 -23.90
CA TYR A 145 -4.30 -35.61 -23.44
C TYR A 145 -3.01 -34.99 -24.01
N ALA A 146 -1.92 -35.76 -24.04
CA ALA A 146 -0.69 -35.33 -24.70
C ALA A 146 -0.93 -34.94 -26.17
N LYS A 147 -1.60 -35.79 -26.95
CA LYS A 147 -1.94 -35.50 -28.36
C LYS A 147 -2.82 -34.26 -28.51
N LEU A 148 -3.72 -33.97 -27.57
CA LEU A 148 -4.54 -32.76 -27.59
C LEU A 148 -3.69 -31.51 -27.39
N ILE A 149 -2.74 -31.54 -26.44
CA ILE A 149 -1.80 -30.46 -26.17
C ILE A 149 -0.89 -30.23 -27.39
N GLU A 150 -0.36 -31.31 -27.99
CA GLU A 150 0.50 -31.25 -29.19
C GLU A 150 -0.24 -30.62 -30.37
N LYS A 151 -1.46 -31.10 -30.68
CA LYS A 151 -2.31 -30.51 -31.74
C LYS A 151 -2.59 -29.04 -31.49
N LYS A 152 -2.70 -28.64 -30.22
CA LYS A 152 -2.91 -27.24 -29.85
C LYS A 152 -1.67 -26.40 -30.14
N ALA A 153 -0.48 -26.87 -29.78
CA ALA A 153 0.79 -26.22 -30.10
C ALA A 153 0.95 -26.00 -31.61
N GLU A 154 0.73 -27.04 -32.43
CA GLU A 154 0.79 -26.93 -33.88
C GLU A 154 -0.23 -25.93 -34.46
N SER A 155 -1.44 -25.94 -33.90
CA SER A 155 -2.49 -25.02 -34.32
C SER A 155 -2.15 -23.58 -33.98
N PHE A 156 -1.58 -23.34 -32.80
CA PHE A 156 -1.12 -22.02 -32.37
C PHE A 156 0.05 -21.54 -33.24
N TYR A 157 1.04 -22.39 -33.49
CA TYR A 157 2.14 -22.12 -34.43
C TYR A 157 1.60 -21.66 -35.79
N ARG A 158 0.63 -22.41 -36.34
CA ARG A 158 0.04 -22.14 -37.66
C ARG A 158 -0.68 -20.81 -37.69
N VAL A 159 -1.41 -20.45 -36.63
CA VAL A 159 -2.13 -19.18 -36.50
C VAL A 159 -1.15 -18.00 -36.55
N ILE A 160 -0.05 -18.07 -35.80
CA ILE A 160 0.98 -17.02 -35.78
C ILE A 160 1.68 -16.93 -37.14
N ASN A 161 2.16 -18.06 -37.66
CA ASN A 161 2.93 -18.12 -38.89
C ASN A 161 2.13 -17.63 -40.11
N GLN A 162 0.83 -17.94 -40.16
CA GLN A 162 -0.07 -17.49 -41.22
C GLN A 162 -0.65 -16.09 -40.97
N LYS A 163 -0.37 -15.47 -39.83
CA LYS A 163 -0.95 -14.18 -39.39
C LYS A 163 -2.48 -14.18 -39.56
N ARG A 164 -3.13 -15.24 -39.06
CA ARG A 164 -4.59 -15.39 -39.23
C ARG A 164 -5.32 -14.23 -38.56
N VAL A 165 -6.26 -13.65 -39.31
CA VAL A 165 -7.16 -12.61 -38.80
C VAL A 165 -8.24 -13.28 -37.94
N MET A 166 -8.48 -12.72 -36.75
CA MET A 166 -9.58 -13.13 -35.87
C MET A 166 -10.78 -12.19 -36.05
N LEU A 167 -11.97 -12.72 -35.78
CA LEU A 167 -13.17 -11.90 -35.77
C LEU A 167 -13.12 -10.89 -34.62
N PRO A 168 -13.61 -9.65 -34.81
CA PRO A 168 -13.56 -8.62 -33.79
C PRO A 168 -14.53 -8.94 -32.63
N ALA A 169 -14.05 -8.77 -31.40
CA ALA A 169 -14.88 -8.85 -30.20
C ALA A 169 -15.41 -7.46 -29.79
N SER A 170 -16.53 -7.42 -29.04
CA SER A 170 -17.22 -6.17 -28.68
C SER A 170 -16.36 -5.25 -27.80
N ASN A 171 -15.59 -5.82 -26.88
CA ASN A 171 -14.63 -5.12 -26.03
C ASN A 171 -13.50 -4.45 -26.84
N MET A 172 -13.03 -5.07 -27.93
CA MET A 172 -12.02 -4.47 -28.82
C MET A 172 -12.54 -3.19 -29.48
N VAL A 173 -13.80 -3.17 -29.90
CA VAL A 173 -14.44 -2.00 -30.53
C VAL A 173 -14.66 -0.87 -29.52
N LEU A 174 -15.09 -1.21 -28.30
CA LEU A 174 -15.29 -0.24 -27.21
C LEU A 174 -13.97 0.41 -26.78
N ARG A 175 -12.88 -0.36 -26.70
CA ARG A 175 -11.52 0.15 -26.39
C ARG A 175 -11.13 1.30 -27.33
N GLN A 176 -11.27 1.12 -28.64
CA GLN A 176 -10.88 2.14 -29.63
C GLN A 176 -11.64 3.46 -29.46
N SER A 177 -12.85 3.41 -28.91
CA SER A 177 -13.69 4.59 -28.67
C SER A 177 -13.35 5.29 -27.35
N LEU A 178 -13.04 4.52 -26.29
CA LEU A 178 -12.79 5.04 -24.93
C LEU A 178 -11.33 5.49 -24.69
N MET A 179 -10.32 4.84 -25.28
CA MET A 179 -8.91 5.25 -25.07
C MET A 179 -8.58 6.60 -25.71
N LYS A 180 -9.40 7.08 -26.67
CA LYS A 180 -9.22 8.40 -27.29
C LYS A 180 -9.55 9.56 -26.36
N SER A 181 -10.27 9.34 -25.25
CA SER A 181 -10.86 10.43 -24.48
C SER A 181 -10.12 10.82 -23.20
N ASN A 182 -9.19 10.02 -22.64
CA ASN A 182 -8.67 10.33 -21.28
C ASN A 182 -7.29 9.74 -20.85
N SER A 183 -6.38 9.36 -21.75
CA SER A 183 -5.04 8.88 -21.32
C SER A 183 -3.90 9.84 -21.64
N ILE A 184 -2.98 10.02 -20.68
CA ILE A 184 -1.63 10.52 -20.95
C ILE A 184 -1.00 9.52 -21.92
N VAL A 185 -0.79 9.92 -23.17
CA VAL A 185 -0.16 9.08 -24.20
C VAL A 185 1.34 9.18 -23.99
N LEU A 186 1.88 8.27 -23.18
CA LEU A 186 3.32 8.09 -23.07
C LEU A 186 3.84 7.40 -24.34
N THR A 187 4.96 7.88 -24.86
CA THR A 187 5.68 7.16 -25.91
C THR A 187 6.21 5.82 -25.36
N PRO A 188 6.43 4.81 -26.21
CA PRO A 188 6.99 3.53 -25.77
C PRO A 188 8.33 3.67 -25.02
N GLN A 189 9.10 4.73 -25.31
CA GLN A 189 10.38 5.04 -24.67
C GLN A 189 10.18 5.60 -23.24
N GLU A 190 9.26 6.55 -23.06
CA GLU A 190 8.92 7.10 -21.74
C GLU A 190 8.33 6.02 -20.84
N SER A 191 7.50 5.15 -21.42
CA SER A 191 6.87 4.03 -20.72
C SER A 191 7.90 3.01 -20.20
N GLU A 192 8.95 2.72 -20.98
CA GLU A 192 10.05 1.84 -20.56
C GLU A 192 10.96 2.50 -19.52
N GLN A 193 11.21 3.81 -19.60
CA GLN A 193 11.92 4.53 -18.56
C GLN A 193 11.17 4.52 -17.22
N LEU A 194 9.85 4.71 -17.28
CA LEU A 194 8.97 4.62 -16.12
C LEU A 194 8.99 3.22 -15.50
N SER A 195 8.97 2.16 -16.32
CA SER A 195 9.02 0.80 -15.78
C SER A 195 10.36 0.47 -15.10
N MET A 196 11.47 0.97 -15.63
CA MET A 196 12.77 0.89 -14.95
C MET A 196 12.78 1.61 -13.61
N TYR A 197 12.21 2.81 -13.57
CA TYR A 197 12.16 3.60 -12.35
C TYR A 197 11.30 2.97 -11.25
N VAL A 198 10.17 2.37 -11.62
CA VAL A 198 9.27 1.69 -10.66
C VAL A 198 9.85 0.38 -10.16
N SER A 199 10.64 -0.32 -10.98
CA SER A 199 11.35 -1.54 -10.57
C SER A 199 12.62 -1.30 -9.75
N ASP A 200 13.07 -0.04 -9.62
CA ASP A 200 14.28 0.28 -8.86
C ASP A 200 13.97 0.41 -7.36
N ASP A 201 14.08 -0.73 -6.65
CA ASP A 201 13.94 -0.81 -5.20
C ASP A 201 14.91 0.12 -4.44
N GLU A 202 16.06 0.49 -5.01
CA GLU A 202 17.00 1.40 -4.35
C GLU A 202 16.41 2.81 -4.17
N TYR A 203 15.66 3.30 -5.16
CA TYR A 203 15.05 4.62 -5.08
C TYR A 203 13.94 4.67 -4.03
N VAL A 204 13.09 3.63 -3.97
CA VAL A 204 12.04 3.51 -2.95
C VAL A 204 12.65 3.30 -1.57
N ARG A 205 13.73 2.51 -1.46
CA ARG A 205 14.45 2.34 -0.20
C ARG A 205 15.11 3.64 0.24
N LYS A 206 15.68 4.41 -0.68
CA LYS A 206 16.26 5.73 -0.40
C LYS A 206 15.20 6.74 0.03
N GLN A 207 14.03 6.79 -0.61
CA GLN A 207 12.93 7.63 -0.12
C GLN A 207 12.45 7.23 1.28
N LYS A 208 12.33 5.94 1.56
CA LYS A 208 11.95 5.47 2.90
C LYS A 208 13.01 5.83 3.94
N GLN A 209 14.29 5.67 3.59
CA GLN A 209 15.40 6.06 4.43
C GLN A 209 15.43 7.58 4.65
N ASP A 210 15.23 8.38 3.60
CA ASP A 210 15.14 9.85 3.69
C ASP A 210 13.95 10.28 4.56
N ILE A 211 12.80 9.60 4.47
CA ILE A 211 11.64 9.83 5.35
C ILE A 211 11.98 9.47 6.80
N GLU A 212 12.67 8.35 7.05
CA GLU A 212 13.12 7.96 8.40
C GLU A 212 14.13 8.95 8.97
N GLU A 213 15.10 9.40 8.16
CA GLU A 213 16.08 10.41 8.53
C GLU A 213 15.42 11.77 8.83
N LEU A 214 14.47 12.21 7.98
CA LEU A 214 13.68 13.42 8.24
C LEU A 214 12.83 13.28 9.51
N THR A 215 12.25 12.10 9.75
CA THR A 215 11.47 11.83 10.96
C THR A 215 12.36 11.86 12.21
N GLN A 216 13.57 11.30 12.14
CA GLN A 216 14.55 11.38 13.21
C GLN A 216 15.05 12.82 13.41
N LEU A 217 15.28 13.57 12.34
CA LEU A 217 15.67 14.98 12.40
C LEU A 217 14.56 15.84 13.04
N TYR A 218 13.30 15.63 12.67
CA TYR A 218 12.15 16.29 13.31
C TYR A 218 12.01 15.89 14.77
N LYS A 219 12.15 14.60 15.09
CA LYS A 219 12.11 14.11 16.47
C LYS A 219 13.25 14.71 17.29
N ASN A 220 14.46 14.80 16.74
CA ASN A 220 15.61 15.43 17.39
C ASN A 220 15.44 16.94 17.51
N MET A 221 14.85 17.64 16.54
CA MET A 221 14.51 19.06 16.67
C MET A 221 13.44 19.30 17.74
N LEU A 222 12.42 18.43 17.82
CA LEU A 222 11.40 18.45 18.87
C LEU A 222 11.98 18.11 20.25
N SER A 223 12.99 17.24 20.31
CA SER A 223 13.71 16.88 21.53
C SER A 223 14.71 17.95 21.97
N ASN A 224 15.32 18.65 21.01
CA ASN A 224 16.29 19.73 21.25
C ASN A 224 15.61 21.10 21.48
N SER A 225 14.29 21.19 21.29
CA SER A 225 13.47 22.32 21.77
C SER A 225 13.07 22.22 23.25
N ASP A 226 13.73 21.38 24.05
CA ASP A 226 13.65 21.42 25.52
C ASP A 226 14.60 22.46 26.16
N GLY A 227 15.17 23.35 25.34
CA GLY A 227 16.06 24.44 25.74
C GLY A 227 15.37 25.78 26.01
N ASP A 228 14.18 25.82 26.64
CA ASP A 228 13.70 26.97 27.44
C ASP A 228 12.49 26.62 28.34
N THR A 229 12.49 25.45 28.98
CA THR A 229 11.40 24.95 29.84
C THR A 229 11.38 25.59 31.25
N GLY A 230 11.82 26.84 31.38
CA GLY A 230 11.84 27.56 32.67
C GLY A 230 10.51 28.23 33.04
N GLN A 231 9.65 28.55 32.06
CA GLN A 231 8.47 29.41 32.25
C GLN A 231 7.20 28.95 31.51
N GLU A 232 7.16 27.69 31.05
CA GLU A 232 6.15 27.14 30.13
C GLU A 232 4.69 27.42 30.54
N PHE A 233 4.38 27.37 31.84
CA PHE A 233 3.03 27.65 32.35
C PHE A 233 2.88 29.02 33.03
N ILE A 234 4.00 29.63 33.44
CA ILE A 234 3.99 30.88 34.21
C ILE A 234 3.44 32.03 33.37
N ARG A 235 3.86 32.12 32.10
CA ARG A 235 3.42 33.17 31.18
C ARG A 235 1.91 33.12 30.97
N ASN A 236 1.37 31.94 30.65
CA ASN A 236 -0.04 31.79 30.33
C ASN A 236 -0.94 31.99 31.56
N LEU A 237 -0.46 31.65 32.76
CA LEU A 237 -1.15 31.96 34.02
C LEU A 237 -1.19 33.46 34.30
N ASN A 238 -0.07 34.18 34.07
CA ASN A 238 -0.02 35.63 34.25
C ASN A 238 -0.92 36.37 33.25
N GLU A 239 -0.98 35.94 31.99
CA GLU A 239 -1.78 36.59 30.95
C GLU A 239 -3.31 36.41 31.15
N ASN A 240 -3.74 35.33 31.81
CA ASN A 240 -5.16 34.99 32.00
C ASN A 240 -5.68 35.21 33.43
N PHE A 241 -4.92 35.90 34.29
CA PHE A 241 -5.28 36.20 35.66
C PHE A 241 -6.27 37.37 35.75
N ARG A 242 -7.42 37.14 36.37
CA ARG A 242 -8.43 38.15 36.70
C ARG A 242 -8.54 38.26 38.22
N PRO A 243 -8.12 39.39 38.83
CA PRO A 243 -8.11 39.52 40.27
C PRO A 243 -9.55 39.59 40.83
N ILE A 244 -9.75 38.95 41.97
CA ILE A 244 -10.97 39.06 42.78
C ILE A 244 -10.57 39.82 44.05
N ASP A 245 -11.28 40.91 44.37
CA ASP A 245 -11.01 41.69 45.57
C ASP A 245 -11.26 40.82 46.84
N ASP A 246 -10.37 40.92 47.82
CA ASP A 246 -10.42 40.24 49.12
C ASP A 246 -10.16 38.70 49.11
N PHE A 247 -9.46 38.18 48.08
CA PHE A 247 -9.08 36.76 48.01
C PHE A 247 -7.57 36.54 48.18
N LYS A 248 -7.21 35.63 49.08
CA LYS A 248 -5.83 35.19 49.32
C LYS A 248 -5.77 33.66 49.38
N ALA A 249 -4.97 33.05 48.50
CA ALA A 249 -4.76 31.61 48.48
C ALA A 249 -3.43 31.23 47.82
N SER A 250 -2.89 30.09 48.22
CA SER A 250 -1.70 29.48 47.66
C SER A 250 -2.01 28.07 47.12
N TYR A 251 -1.56 27.81 45.89
CA TYR A 251 -1.73 26.53 45.21
C TYR A 251 -0.35 25.95 44.90
N ASN A 252 -0.16 24.67 45.22
CA ASN A 252 1.01 23.90 44.81
C ASN A 252 0.54 22.78 43.88
N ILE A 253 0.92 22.87 42.60
CA ILE A 253 0.56 21.90 41.56
C ILE A 253 1.78 21.05 41.23
N ILE A 254 1.71 19.78 41.61
CA ILE A 254 2.73 18.75 41.38
C ILE A 254 2.49 18.11 40.02
N LEU A 255 3.43 18.31 39.09
CA LEU A 255 3.45 17.67 37.78
C LEU A 255 4.23 16.35 37.88
N SER A 256 3.49 15.24 37.91
CA SER A 256 4.01 13.91 38.27
C SER A 256 4.94 13.30 37.22
N ASP A 257 4.76 13.69 35.96
CA ASP A 257 5.47 13.21 34.79
C ASP A 257 6.82 13.90 34.57
N VAL A 258 6.93 15.17 34.96
CA VAL A 258 8.18 15.95 34.90
C VAL A 258 8.83 16.15 36.27
N ASN A 259 8.21 15.63 37.34
CA ASN A 259 8.64 15.75 38.73
C ASN A 259 8.98 17.21 39.14
N ARG A 260 8.11 18.15 38.75
CA ARG A 260 8.23 19.59 39.07
C ARG A 260 6.99 20.09 39.79
N ASN A 261 7.20 21.04 40.69
CA ASN A 261 6.14 21.67 41.47
C ASN A 261 5.97 23.13 41.01
N LEU A 262 4.76 23.50 40.61
CA LEU A 262 4.37 24.84 40.22
C LEU A 262 3.59 25.49 41.37
N ILE A 263 4.10 26.61 41.87
CA ILE A 263 3.48 27.35 42.97
C ILE A 263 2.81 28.60 42.40
N ILE A 264 1.56 28.81 42.81
CA ILE A 264 0.73 29.95 42.43
C ILE A 264 0.25 30.59 43.72
N GLU A 265 0.69 31.82 43.99
CA GLU A 265 0.25 32.61 45.13
C GLU A 265 -0.58 33.80 44.64
N VAL A 266 -1.80 33.90 45.17
CA VAL A 266 -2.71 35.01 44.90
C VAL A 266 -2.90 35.80 46.19
N ASP A 267 -2.60 37.10 46.14
CA ASP A 267 -2.85 38.04 47.24
C ASP A 267 -3.59 39.27 46.68
N GLY A 268 -4.92 39.18 46.60
CA GLY A 268 -5.79 40.17 46.00
C GLY A 268 -5.46 40.44 44.53
N LYS A 269 -4.78 41.57 44.27
CA LYS A 269 -4.38 42.01 42.92
C LYS A 269 -3.00 41.52 42.49
N GLN A 270 -2.24 40.87 43.37
CA GLN A 270 -0.91 40.37 43.07
C GLN A 270 -0.92 38.86 42.83
N LEU A 271 -0.36 38.44 41.70
CA LEU A 271 -0.11 37.05 41.35
C LEU A 271 1.40 36.79 41.35
N LYS A 272 1.83 35.73 42.05
CA LYS A 272 3.20 35.21 41.97
C LYS A 272 3.16 33.75 41.55
N CYS A 273 3.78 33.46 40.41
CA CYS A 273 3.89 32.11 39.87
C CYS A 273 5.37 31.74 39.74
N TYR A 274 5.80 30.65 40.35
CA TYR A 274 7.18 30.17 40.26
C TYR A 274 7.25 28.65 40.44
N TYR A 275 8.30 28.04 39.89
CA TYR A 275 8.60 26.63 40.15
C TYR A 275 9.44 26.51 41.42
N GLY A 276 9.05 25.63 42.33
CA GLY A 276 9.71 25.43 43.60
C GLY A 276 8.89 24.51 44.49
N ASP A 277 9.37 24.23 45.69
CA ASP A 277 8.64 23.38 46.64
C ASP A 277 8.10 24.20 47.80
N LYS A 278 6.78 24.17 47.99
CA LYS A 278 6.08 24.83 49.09
C LYS A 278 5.06 23.84 49.67
N PRO A 279 5.45 23.05 50.68
CA PRO A 279 4.58 22.06 51.29
C PRO A 279 3.43 22.69 52.10
N ASP A 280 3.53 23.96 52.51
CA ASP A 280 2.51 24.71 53.26
C ASP A 280 1.56 25.51 52.34
N ALA A 281 1.08 24.91 51.25
CA ALA A 281 0.08 25.55 50.37
C ALA A 281 -1.36 25.22 50.81
N ASP A 282 -2.29 26.16 50.60
CA ASP A 282 -3.72 26.01 50.95
C ASP A 282 -4.40 24.89 50.15
N VAL A 283 -3.90 24.63 48.94
CA VAL A 283 -4.28 23.52 48.08
C VAL A 283 -3.05 22.89 47.45
N ILE A 284 -2.89 21.59 47.63
CA ILE A 284 -1.89 20.77 46.95
C ILE A 284 -2.61 19.90 45.93
N ALA A 285 -2.37 20.16 44.65
CA ALA A 285 -2.90 19.40 43.54
C ALA A 285 -1.79 18.56 42.88
N LYS A 286 -2.13 17.38 42.38
CA LYS A 286 -1.24 16.50 41.65
C LYS A 286 -1.89 16.13 40.32
N THR A 287 -1.17 16.39 39.23
CA THR A 287 -1.62 16.19 37.85
C THR A 287 -0.42 15.86 36.94
N THR A 288 -0.64 15.82 35.62
CA THR A 288 0.38 15.62 34.59
C THR A 288 0.53 16.87 33.71
N ARG A 289 1.65 17.02 33.01
CA ARG A 289 1.89 18.12 32.05
C ARG A 289 0.81 18.17 30.97
N GLU A 290 0.33 17.01 30.52
CA GLU A 290 -0.73 16.93 29.50
C GLU A 290 -2.04 17.57 29.98
N VAL A 291 -2.48 17.25 31.20
CA VAL A 291 -3.71 17.82 31.80
C VAL A 291 -3.52 19.30 32.12
N MET A 292 -2.34 19.71 32.59
CA MET A 292 -2.01 21.12 32.81
C MET A 292 -2.04 21.93 31.50
N ASN A 293 -1.55 21.37 30.40
CA ASN A 293 -1.65 21.97 29.07
C ASN A 293 -3.11 22.12 28.61
N LYS A 294 -3.94 21.08 28.79
CA LYS A 294 -5.38 21.15 28.48
C LYS A 294 -6.10 22.24 29.29
N LEU A 295 -5.67 22.44 30.53
CA LEU A 295 -6.22 23.47 31.42
C LEU A 295 -5.85 24.87 30.95
N VAL A 296 -4.56 25.12 30.67
CA VAL A 296 -4.07 26.41 30.20
C VAL A 296 -4.64 26.79 28.82
N LEU A 297 -5.00 25.79 28.00
CA LEU A 297 -5.68 25.98 26.71
C LEU A 297 -7.21 26.12 26.84
N GLY A 298 -7.76 26.14 28.05
CA GLY A 298 -9.20 26.31 28.31
C GLY A 298 -10.08 25.10 27.93
N ARG A 299 -9.49 23.95 27.60
CA ARG A 299 -10.22 22.74 27.21
C ARG A 299 -10.83 22.00 28.41
N VAL A 300 -10.24 22.18 29.58
CA VAL A 300 -10.67 21.57 30.85
C VAL A 300 -10.51 22.60 31.97
N THR A 301 -11.45 22.65 32.91
CA THR A 301 -11.35 23.51 34.10
C THR A 301 -10.64 22.77 35.25
N PHE A 302 -10.02 23.48 36.18
CA PHE A 302 -9.35 22.89 37.34
C PHE A 302 -10.33 22.05 38.20
N GLN A 303 -11.55 22.55 38.40
CA GLN A 303 -12.62 21.78 39.04
C GLN A 303 -13.05 20.57 38.19
N GLY A 304 -13.13 20.72 36.86
CA GLY A 304 -13.50 19.64 35.94
C GLY A 304 -12.47 18.51 35.89
N ALA A 305 -11.18 18.84 35.92
CA ALA A 305 -10.08 17.88 36.03
C ALA A 305 -10.12 17.14 37.37
N PHE A 306 -10.51 17.81 38.45
CA PHE A 306 -10.70 17.16 39.76
C PHE A 306 -11.90 16.21 39.77
N MET A 307 -13.04 16.61 39.19
CA MET A 307 -14.25 15.78 39.14
C MET A 307 -14.13 14.56 38.22
N SER A 308 -13.31 14.65 37.16
CA SER A 308 -13.04 13.53 36.24
C SER A 308 -12.00 12.54 36.76
N GLY A 309 -11.31 12.86 37.87
CA GLY A 309 -10.27 12.01 38.45
C GLY A 309 -8.88 12.16 37.80
N GLU A 310 -8.74 13.04 36.80
CA GLU A 310 -7.46 13.34 36.13
C GLU A 310 -6.55 14.24 37.00
N LEU A 311 -7.12 14.92 37.98
CA LEU A 311 -6.41 15.73 38.97
C LEU A 311 -6.82 15.31 40.38
N THR A 312 -5.83 15.11 41.24
CA THR A 312 -6.07 14.84 42.67
C THR A 312 -5.70 16.07 43.47
N ALA A 313 -6.54 16.51 44.40
CA ALA A 313 -6.30 17.70 45.21
C ALA A 313 -6.55 17.43 46.70
N LYS A 314 -5.72 18.04 47.55
CA LYS A 314 -5.80 17.99 49.01
C LYS A 314 -5.71 19.41 49.56
N GLY A 315 -6.69 19.84 50.37
CA GLY A 315 -6.73 21.20 50.93
C GLY A 315 -8.13 21.77 50.98
N ASN A 316 -8.26 23.10 50.90
CA ASN A 316 -9.54 23.78 50.95
C ASN A 316 -10.31 23.67 49.62
N PHE A 317 -11.24 22.72 49.49
CA PHE A 317 -11.98 22.48 48.25
C PHE A 317 -12.80 23.67 47.74
N LYS A 318 -13.13 24.65 48.59
CA LYS A 318 -13.85 25.87 48.16
C LYS A 318 -13.01 26.72 47.21
N THR A 319 -11.68 26.68 47.32
CA THR A 319 -10.77 27.49 46.50
C THR A 319 -10.48 26.86 45.13
N LEU A 320 -10.90 25.61 44.87
CA LEU A 320 -10.82 24.98 43.54
C LEU A 320 -11.72 25.68 42.53
N ARG A 321 -12.97 25.97 42.92
CA ARG A 321 -13.91 26.71 42.08
C ARG A 321 -13.46 28.16 41.89
N THR A 322 -12.81 28.74 42.90
CA THR A 322 -12.25 30.09 42.82
C THR A 322 -11.03 30.16 41.89
N PHE A 323 -10.26 29.08 41.77
CA PHE A 323 -9.16 28.98 40.79
C PHE A 323 -9.68 29.18 39.36
N ASP A 324 -10.77 28.50 38.99
CA ASP A 324 -11.40 28.64 37.67
C ASP A 324 -12.04 30.02 37.44
N GLN A 325 -12.39 30.74 38.52
CA GLN A 325 -12.92 32.11 38.42
C GLN A 325 -11.81 33.14 38.21
N ILE A 326 -10.65 32.92 38.82
CA ILE A 326 -9.47 33.78 38.75
C ILE A 326 -8.70 33.56 37.46
N PHE A 327 -8.63 32.33 36.96
CA PHE A 327 -7.93 32.00 35.72
C PHE A 327 -8.95 31.63 34.63
N GLN A 328 -9.29 32.61 33.79
CA GLN A 328 -10.20 32.42 32.67
C GLN A 328 -9.39 32.21 31.39
N PHE A 329 -9.08 30.96 31.08
CA PHE A 329 -8.41 30.59 29.84
C PHE A 329 -9.41 30.58 28.70
N ASN A 330 -9.21 31.44 27.70
CA ASN A 330 -10.02 31.41 26.48
C ASN A 330 -9.65 30.16 25.66
N VAL A 331 -10.65 29.45 25.14
CA VAL A 331 -10.45 28.32 24.23
C VAL A 331 -9.76 28.84 22.96
N LEU A 332 -8.55 28.35 22.69
CA LEU A 332 -7.82 28.55 21.43
C LEU A 332 -8.08 27.41 20.45
#